data_AF-A0AAW5EH82-F1
#
_entry.id   AF-A0AAW5EH82-F1
#
_cell.length_a   1.000
_cell.length_b   1.000
_cell.length_c   1.000
_cell.angle_alpha   90.00
_cell.angle_beta   90.00
_cell.angle_gamma   90.00
#
_symmetry.space_group_name_H-M   'P 1'
#
loop_
_entity.id
_entity.type
_entity.pdbx_description
1 polymer ?
#
loop_
_entity_poly.entity_id
_entity_poly.type
_entity_poly.pdbx_seq_one_letter_code
_entity_poly.pdbx_strand_id
1 'polypeptide(L)'
;YEELVSWIKEHYPNITVHGFSAVEIAYIAKASKISISEVLQRLQAKGLFSIPGAGAEVLSDRVRDIIAPNKCDTATWLEVHRRAHEIGMKSTATMMFGTVESDEEIIDHFEHLRKLQDETGGFRAFIL
;
A
#
# COMPACT_ATOMS: atom_id res chain seq x y z
N TYR A 1 4.76 10.48 -12.40
CA TYR A 1 3.40 10.24 -11.86
C TYR A 1 2.72 11.49 -11.31
N GLU A 2 3.45 12.49 -10.76
CA GLU A 2 2.83 13.73 -10.27
C GLU A 2 1.95 14.46 -11.30
N GLU A 3 2.41 14.59 -12.55
CA GLU A 3 1.65 15.23 -13.63
C GLU A 3 0.32 14.52 -13.90
N LEU A 4 0.30 13.19 -13.89
CA LEU A 4 -0.92 12.40 -14.08
C LEU A 4 -1.94 12.72 -12.97
N VAL A 5 -1.50 12.71 -11.71
CA VAL A 5 -2.39 12.98 -10.57
C VAL A 5 -2.91 14.42 -10.61
N SER A 6 -2.03 15.40 -10.89
CA SER A 6 -2.41 16.82 -11.04
C SER A 6 -3.43 17.00 -12.15
N TRP A 7 -3.17 16.39 -13.32
CA TRP A 7 -4.04 16.50 -14.49
C TRP A 7 -5.44 15.96 -14.20
N ILE A 8 -5.55 14.80 -13.55
CA ILE A 8 -6.85 14.24 -13.14
C ILE A 8 -7.57 15.20 -12.18
N LYS A 9 -6.84 15.74 -11.19
CA LYS A 9 -7.44 16.64 -10.19
C LYS A 9 -7.92 17.96 -10.79
N GLU A 10 -7.19 18.49 -11.76
CA GLU A 10 -7.53 19.74 -12.47
C GLU A 10 -8.74 19.56 -13.39
N HIS A 11 -8.80 18.47 -14.15
CA HIS A 11 -9.85 18.26 -15.15
C HIS A 11 -11.11 17.60 -14.57
N TYR A 12 -10.97 16.86 -13.47
CA TYR A 12 -12.06 16.13 -12.81
C TYR A 12 -12.05 16.34 -11.29
N PRO A 13 -12.27 17.58 -10.80
CA PRO A 13 -12.06 17.92 -9.38
C PRO A 13 -12.95 17.16 -8.40
N ASN A 14 -14.08 16.62 -8.87
CA ASN A 14 -15.05 15.83 -8.10
C ASN A 14 -14.70 14.34 -8.01
N ILE A 15 -13.71 13.86 -8.78
CA ILE A 15 -13.25 12.47 -8.70
C ILE A 15 -12.20 12.36 -7.59
N THR A 16 -12.38 11.36 -6.74
CA THR A 16 -11.38 11.00 -5.72
C THR A 16 -10.34 10.10 -6.34
N VAL A 17 -9.07 10.49 -6.27
CA VAL A 17 -7.96 9.66 -6.76
C VAL A 17 -7.60 8.64 -5.68
N HIS A 18 -8.03 7.40 -5.88
CA HIS A 18 -7.63 6.22 -5.12
C HIS A 18 -6.74 5.35 -6.01
N GLY A 19 -5.44 5.29 -5.75
CA GLY A 19 -4.51 4.63 -6.67
C GLY A 19 -3.11 4.44 -6.13
N PHE A 20 -2.29 3.73 -6.89
CA PHE A 20 -0.95 3.27 -6.55
C PHE A 20 -0.92 2.30 -5.36
N SER A 21 -0.71 1.02 -5.66
CA SER A 21 -0.42 -0.01 -4.65
C SER A 21 0.85 0.31 -3.87
N ALA A 22 1.02 -0.34 -2.71
CA ALA A 22 2.25 -0.20 -1.93
C ALA A 22 3.50 -0.62 -2.73
N VAL A 23 3.36 -1.62 -3.61
CA VAL A 23 4.43 -2.06 -4.52
C VAL A 23 4.83 -0.94 -5.48
N GLU A 24 3.86 -0.23 -6.05
CA GLU A 24 4.13 0.90 -6.95
C GLU A 24 4.73 2.10 -6.22
N ILE A 25 4.25 2.43 -5.01
CA ILE A 25 4.84 3.50 -4.20
C ILE A 25 6.30 3.18 -3.86
N ALA A 26 6.60 1.95 -3.44
CA ALA A 26 7.97 1.52 -3.16
C ALA A 26 8.85 1.55 -4.42
N TYR A 27 8.32 1.12 -5.56
CA TYR A 27 9.02 1.19 -6.84
C TYR A 27 9.32 2.65 -7.25
N ILE A 28 8.34 3.55 -7.13
CA ILE A 28 8.52 4.98 -7.43
C ILE A 28 9.60 5.58 -6.53
N ALA A 29 9.58 5.29 -5.23
CA ALA A 29 10.60 5.75 -4.29
C ALA A 29 12.00 5.33 -4.74
N LYS A 30 12.17 4.04 -5.08
CA LYS A 30 13.43 3.48 -5.59
C LYS A 30 13.88 4.13 -6.89
N ALA A 31 12.98 4.22 -7.88
CA ALA A 31 13.29 4.75 -9.21
C ALA A 31 13.63 6.25 -9.18
N SER A 32 12.93 7.01 -8.33
CA SER A 32 13.13 8.45 -8.14
C SER A 32 14.23 8.78 -7.13
N LYS A 33 14.82 7.78 -6.45
CA LYS A 33 15.86 7.94 -5.42
C LYS A 33 15.45 8.87 -4.27
N ILE A 34 14.19 8.74 -3.85
CA ILE A 34 13.59 9.51 -2.74
C ILE A 34 12.92 8.56 -1.75
N SER A 35 12.58 9.06 -0.56
CA SER A 35 11.93 8.23 0.46
C SER A 35 10.46 7.92 0.11
N ILE A 36 9.92 6.83 0.67
CA ILE A 36 8.49 6.50 0.58
C ILE A 36 7.62 7.67 1.08
N SER A 37 8.01 8.27 2.22
CA SER A 37 7.32 9.43 2.79
C SER A 37 7.30 10.61 1.82
N GLU A 38 8.42 10.89 1.14
CA GLU A 38 8.49 11.96 0.15
C GLU A 38 7.59 11.67 -1.06
N VAL A 39 7.57 10.43 -1.58
CA VAL A 39 6.66 10.04 -2.66
C VAL A 39 5.21 10.29 -2.27
N LEU A 40 4.79 9.80 -1.10
CA LEU A 40 3.42 9.91 -0.62
C LEU A 40 3.01 11.38 -0.42
N GLN A 41 3.87 12.20 0.20
CA GLN A 41 3.61 13.63 0.39
C GLN A 41 3.47 14.38 -0.95
N ARG A 42 4.37 14.09 -1.90
CA ARG A 42 4.33 14.72 -3.23
C ARG A 42 3.08 14.32 -4.00
N LEU A 43 2.73 13.03 -4.01
CA LEU A 43 1.50 12.58 -4.67
C LEU A 43 0.23 13.12 -3.98
N GLN A 44 0.20 13.17 -2.64
CA GLN A 44 -0.90 13.77 -1.87
C GLN A 44 -1.08 15.25 -2.24
N ALA A 45 0.02 16.01 -2.32
CA ALA A 45 0.00 17.41 -2.74
C ALA A 45 -0.54 17.62 -4.17
N LYS A 46 -0.43 16.61 -5.04
CA LYS A 46 -0.99 16.62 -6.40
C LYS A 46 -2.44 16.15 -6.48
N GLY A 47 -3.01 15.64 -5.39
CA GLY A 47 -4.42 15.24 -5.32
C GLY A 47 -4.67 13.74 -5.09
N LEU A 48 -3.63 12.95 -4.83
CA LEU A 48 -3.82 11.57 -4.38
C LEU A 48 -4.50 11.56 -3.01
N PHE A 49 -5.65 10.89 -2.91
CA PHE A 49 -6.47 10.92 -1.71
C PHE A 49 -6.30 9.69 -0.81
N SER A 50 -6.09 8.52 -1.40
CA SER A 50 -5.91 7.24 -0.68
C SER A 50 -5.19 6.22 -1.55
N ILE A 51 -4.62 5.18 -0.93
CA ILE A 51 -3.95 4.08 -1.63
C ILE A 51 -4.70 2.74 -1.41
N PRO A 52 -4.80 1.87 -2.43
CA PRO A 52 -5.36 0.53 -2.28
C PRO A 52 -4.42 -0.41 -1.51
N GLY A 53 -5.00 -1.41 -0.85
CA GLY A 53 -4.26 -2.51 -0.19
C GLY A 53 -3.62 -3.53 -1.14
N ALA A 54 -3.75 -3.34 -2.45
CA ALA A 54 -3.25 -4.27 -3.44
C ALA A 54 -1.74 -4.55 -3.28
N GLY A 55 -1.32 -5.77 -3.65
CA GLY A 55 0.07 -6.20 -3.58
C GLY A 55 0.50 -6.77 -2.22
N ALA A 56 -0.45 -6.99 -1.31
CA ALA A 56 -0.18 -7.65 -0.04
C ALA A 56 -0.09 -9.19 -0.17
N GLU A 57 -0.88 -9.79 -1.08
CA GLU A 57 -1.07 -11.25 -1.14
C GLU A 57 -1.24 -11.83 0.29
N VAL A 58 -0.56 -12.92 0.63
CA VAL A 58 -0.24 -13.22 2.03
C VAL A 58 1.04 -12.48 2.42
N LEU A 59 1.04 -11.85 3.60
CA LEU A 59 2.17 -11.08 4.13
C LEU A 59 3.15 -12.04 4.82
N SER A 60 3.66 -12.98 4.02
CA SER A 60 4.72 -13.93 4.35
C SER A 60 5.74 -13.88 3.21
N ASP A 61 6.99 -13.55 3.52
CA ASP A 61 8.03 -13.44 2.50
C ASP A 61 8.28 -14.79 1.80
N ARG A 62 8.13 -15.91 2.52
CA ARG A 62 8.18 -17.25 1.91
C ARG A 62 7.11 -17.43 0.82
N VAL A 63 5.87 -17.04 1.11
CA VAL A 63 4.77 -17.13 0.14
C VAL A 63 5.04 -16.18 -1.02
N ARG A 64 5.40 -14.92 -0.73
CA ARG A 64 5.67 -13.87 -1.71
C ARG A 64 6.83 -14.24 -2.65
N ASP A 65 7.89 -14.87 -2.14
CA ASP A 65 9.03 -15.34 -2.96
C ASP A 65 8.61 -16.42 -3.96
N ILE A 66 7.58 -17.21 -3.65
CA ILE A 66 7.07 -18.26 -4.54
C ILE A 66 6.11 -17.67 -5.58
N ILE A 67 5.14 -16.84 -5.16
CA ILE A 67 4.03 -16.43 -6.03
C ILE A 67 4.24 -15.05 -6.68
N ALA A 68 5.08 -14.20 -6.08
CA ALA A 68 5.29 -12.81 -6.50
C ALA A 68 6.72 -12.29 -6.21
N PRO A 69 7.78 -12.98 -6.67
CA PRO A 69 9.18 -12.71 -6.28
C PRO A 69 9.71 -11.32 -6.63
N ASN A 70 9.03 -10.58 -7.50
CA ASN A 70 9.44 -9.25 -7.93
C ASN A 70 8.74 -8.11 -7.16
N LYS A 71 7.80 -8.43 -6.26
CA LYS A 71 7.14 -7.43 -5.40
C LYS A 71 8.04 -7.09 -4.20
N CYS A 72 7.72 -5.99 -3.51
CA CYS A 72 8.42 -5.64 -2.27
C CYS A 72 8.21 -6.70 -1.18
N ASP A 73 9.02 -6.70 -0.14
CA ASP A 73 8.82 -7.59 1.01
C ASP A 73 7.65 -7.14 1.90
N THR A 74 7.28 -7.97 2.87
CA THR A 74 6.22 -7.71 3.84
C THR A 74 6.48 -6.43 4.64
N ALA A 75 7.72 -6.21 5.08
CA ALA A 75 8.12 -5.05 5.85
C ALA A 75 7.93 -3.75 5.06
N THR A 76 8.33 -3.72 3.79
CA THR A 76 8.16 -2.58 2.90
C THR A 76 6.70 -2.30 2.62
N TRP A 77 5.88 -3.34 2.40
CA TRP A 77 4.44 -3.16 2.23
C TRP A 77 3.82 -2.47 3.45
N LEU A 78 4.11 -2.96 4.66
CA LEU A 78 3.63 -2.37 5.91
C LEU A 78 4.14 -0.93 6.10
N GLU A 79 5.40 -0.68 5.75
CA GLU A 79 6.00 0.64 5.86
C GLU A 79 5.32 1.67 4.96
N VAL A 80 4.96 1.32 3.73
CA VAL A 80 4.22 2.23 2.84
C VAL A 80 2.89 2.63 3.45
N HIS A 81 2.11 1.66 3.94
CA HIS A 81 0.82 1.95 4.56
C HIS A 81 0.99 2.76 5.85
N ARG A 82 2.00 2.44 6.68
CA ARG A 82 2.36 3.23 7.86
C ARG A 82 2.62 4.70 7.51
N ARG A 83 3.49 4.98 6.55
CA ARG A 83 3.81 6.35 6.12
C ARG A 83 2.62 7.07 5.52
N ALA A 84 1.76 6.37 4.80
CA ALA A 84 0.52 6.95 4.29
C ALA A 84 -0.38 7.39 5.46
N HIS A 85 -0.53 6.53 6.47
CA HIS A 85 -1.39 6.82 7.61
C HIS A 85 -0.84 7.97 8.48
N GLU A 86 0.49 8.06 8.66
CA GLU A 86 1.16 9.16 9.38
C GLU A 86 0.87 10.54 8.77
N ILE A 87 0.68 10.64 7.44
CA ILE A 87 0.31 11.89 6.75
C ILE A 87 -1.21 12.06 6.59
N GLY A 88 -2.00 11.30 7.36
CA GLY A 88 -3.48 11.36 7.37
C GLY A 88 -4.14 10.71 6.15
N MET A 89 -3.38 10.10 5.24
CA MET A 89 -3.93 9.36 4.11
C MET A 89 -4.53 8.04 4.59
N LYS A 90 -5.70 7.68 4.06
CA LYS A 90 -6.35 6.40 4.39
C LYS A 90 -6.03 5.36 3.33
N SER A 91 -6.10 4.09 3.70
CA SER A 91 -5.89 2.99 2.76
C SER A 91 -6.83 1.82 3.02
N THR A 92 -6.75 0.80 2.17
CA THR A 92 -7.37 -0.52 2.42
C THR A 92 -6.27 -1.56 2.60
N ALA A 93 -6.65 -2.74 3.08
CA ALA A 93 -5.81 -3.92 3.10
C ALA A 93 -6.49 -5.04 2.31
N THR A 94 -5.71 -5.87 1.61
CA THR A 94 -6.22 -7.03 0.87
C THR A 94 -5.47 -8.27 1.29
N MET A 95 -6.06 -9.46 1.16
CA MET A 95 -5.34 -10.73 1.25
C MET A 95 -5.77 -11.65 0.11
N MET A 96 -4.84 -12.01 -0.75
CA MET A 96 -5.06 -13.09 -1.71
C MET A 96 -4.52 -14.38 -1.11
N PHE A 97 -5.39 -15.37 -0.96
CA PHE A 97 -5.10 -16.68 -0.36
C PHE A 97 -5.72 -17.80 -1.22
N GLY A 98 -5.43 -19.05 -0.86
CA GLY A 98 -5.70 -20.25 -1.65
C GLY A 98 -4.52 -20.68 -2.52
N THR A 99 -3.28 -20.37 -2.15
CA THR A 99 -2.08 -20.67 -2.94
C THR A 99 -1.15 -21.69 -2.28
N VAL A 100 -0.08 -21.22 -1.62
CA VAL A 100 0.97 -22.05 -0.99
C VAL A 100 1.15 -21.73 0.49
N GLU A 101 0.36 -20.81 1.02
CA GLU A 101 0.37 -20.40 2.42
C GLU A 101 -0.12 -21.49 3.37
N SER A 102 0.35 -21.46 4.62
CA SER A 102 -0.24 -22.22 5.72
C SER A 102 -1.27 -21.40 6.50
N ASP A 103 -2.06 -22.06 7.35
CA ASP A 103 -3.00 -21.39 8.23
C ASP A 103 -2.30 -20.39 9.18
N GLU A 104 -1.09 -20.72 9.64
CA GLU A 104 -0.26 -19.83 10.46
C GLU A 104 0.13 -18.55 9.70
N GLU A 105 0.49 -18.64 8.41
CA GLU A 105 0.85 -17.47 7.61
C GLU A 105 -0.35 -16.57 7.30
N ILE A 106 -1.55 -17.16 7.19
CA ILE A 106 -2.81 -16.40 7.11
C ILE A 106 -3.04 -15.65 8.43
N ILE A 107 -2.85 -16.30 9.57
CA ILE A 107 -2.97 -15.67 10.90
C ILE A 107 -1.94 -14.55 11.06
N ASP A 108 -0.69 -14.77 10.64
CA ASP A 108 0.37 -13.77 10.68
C ASP A 108 0.04 -12.56 9.79
N HIS A 109 -0.53 -12.76 8.60
CA HIS A 109 -1.03 -11.67 7.77
C HIS A 109 -2.06 -10.81 8.53
N PHE A 110 -3.06 -11.44 9.15
CA PHE A 110 -4.05 -10.71 9.96
C PHE A 110 -3.41 -9.98 11.15
N GLU A 111 -2.44 -10.60 11.82
CA GLU A 111 -1.72 -10.01 12.94
C GLU A 111 -0.93 -8.76 12.51
N HIS A 112 -0.25 -8.80 11.35
CA HIS A 112 0.42 -7.64 10.78
C HIS A 112 -0.55 -6.48 10.51
N LEU A 113 -1.68 -6.77 9.87
CA LEU A 113 -2.69 -5.75 9.57
C LEU A 113 -3.30 -5.17 10.84
N ARG A 114 -3.63 -6.01 11.83
CA ARG A 114 -4.20 -5.56 13.10
C ARG A 114 -3.23 -4.66 13.85
N LYS A 115 -1.96 -5.07 14.00
CA LYS A 115 -0.93 -4.25 14.67
C LYS A 115 -0.79 -2.89 14.02
N LEU A 116 -0.66 -2.85 12.69
CA LEU A 116 -0.54 -1.59 11.97
C LEU A 116 -1.82 -0.74 12.10
N GLN A 117 -3.00 -1.36 12.14
CA GLN A 117 -4.24 -0.66 12.39
C GLN A 117 -4.31 -0.10 13.82
N ASP A 118 -3.92 -0.85 14.84
CA ASP A 118 -3.87 -0.39 16.23
C ASP A 118 -2.92 0.80 16.39
N GLU A 119 -1.81 0.80 15.66
CA GLU A 119 -0.81 1.85 15.69
C GLU A 119 -1.24 3.14 14.95
N THR A 120 -2.02 3.03 13.87
CA THR A 120 -2.22 4.16 12.93
C THR A 120 -3.68 4.48 12.61
N GLY A 121 -4.61 3.56 12.82
CA GLY A 121 -6.05 3.72 12.51
C GLY A 121 -6.35 4.08 11.05
N GLY A 122 -5.47 3.71 10.12
CA GLY A 122 -5.49 4.20 8.75
C GLY A 122 -6.20 3.30 7.72
N PHE A 123 -6.35 2.01 8.02
CA PHE A 123 -7.13 1.10 7.18
C PHE A 123 -8.62 1.35 7.34
N ARG A 124 -9.33 1.40 6.22
CA ARG A 124 -10.80 1.58 6.17
C ARG A 124 -11.56 0.29 5.88
N ALA A 125 -10.93 -0.64 5.20
CA ALA A 125 -11.53 -1.91 4.82
C ALA A 125 -10.45 -2.98 4.70
N PHE A 126 -10.86 -4.20 4.99
CA PHE A 126 -10.16 -5.42 4.63
C PHE A 126 -10.95 -6.12 3.51
N ILE A 127 -10.24 -6.65 2.52
CA ILE A 127 -10.82 -7.21 1.29
C ILE A 127 -10.20 -8.59 1.03
N LEU A 128 -11.05 -9.60 0.83
CA LEU A 128 -10.69 -10.95 0.42
C LEU A 128 -10.88 -11.13 -1.08
#